data_AF-A0A837IKP8-F1
#
_entry.id   AF-A0A837IKP8-F1
#
_cell.length_a   1.000
_cell.length_b   1.000
_cell.length_c   1.000
_cell.angle_alpha   90.00
_cell.angle_beta   90.00
_cell.angle_gamma   90.00
#
_symmetry.space_group_name_H-M   'P 1'
#
loop_
_entity.id
_entity.type
_entity.pdbx_description
1 polymer ?
#
loop_
_entity_poly.entity_id
_entity_poly.type
_entity_poly.pdbx_seq_one_letter_code
_entity_poly.pdbx_strand_id
1 'polypeptide(L)'
;MYITNIVKRRPPENRDPLPEEIEAYKPYLKKQIQIIDPKIIATLGRFSMNYFLPSAKISLGHGKGVIIKSKIIYPLYHPAAALRSTQVLKELENDFKKLPALLDANRGGPELLKSIENVKAEETIPKAPAQSSLF
;
A
#
# COMPACT_ATOMS: atom_id res chain seq x y z
N MET A 1 -0.09 16.69 -5.83
CA MET A 1 -0.77 15.38 -5.60
C MET A 1 -1.38 14.94 -6.92
N TYR A 2 -1.32 13.65 -7.27
CA TYR A 2 -1.94 13.09 -8.47
C TYR A 2 -2.85 11.92 -8.08
N ILE A 3 -4.05 11.87 -8.66
CA ILE A 3 -5.06 10.85 -8.35
C ILE A 3 -5.40 10.11 -9.64
N THR A 4 -5.39 8.78 -9.59
CA THR A 4 -5.62 7.94 -10.75
C THR A 4 -6.16 6.56 -10.34
N ASN A 5 -6.87 5.90 -11.25
CA ASN A 5 -7.39 4.55 -11.06
C ASN A 5 -6.67 3.53 -11.94
N ILE A 6 -6.71 2.25 -11.58
CA ILE A 6 -6.15 1.18 -12.41
C ILE A 6 -6.88 1.11 -13.75
N VAL A 7 -8.21 1.07 -13.72
CA VAL A 7 -9.05 1.01 -14.92
C VAL A 7 -9.55 2.42 -15.23
N LYS A 8 -9.47 2.82 -16.50
CA LYS A 8 -9.90 4.15 -16.98
C LYS A 8 -11.33 4.18 -17.48
N ARG A 9 -11.93 3.01 -17.71
CA ARG A 9 -13.32 2.85 -18.13
C ARG A 9 -14.15 2.38 -16.94
N ARG A 10 -15.32 2.99 -16.74
CA ARG A 10 -16.30 2.52 -15.76
C ARG A 10 -16.90 1.19 -16.26
N PRO A 11 -16.74 0.08 -15.52
CA PRO A 11 -17.37 -1.17 -15.90
C PRO A 11 -18.91 -1.03 -15.92
N PRO A 12 -19.62 -1.75 -16.81
CA PRO A 12 -21.07 -1.78 -16.80
C PRO A 12 -21.55 -2.22 -15.40
N GLU A 13 -22.60 -1.55 -14.89
CA GLU A 13 -23.19 -1.83 -13.57
C GLU A 13 -22.26 -1.68 -12.36
N ASN A 14 -21.13 -0.94 -12.47
CA ASN A 14 -20.12 -0.83 -11.41
C ASN A 14 -19.58 -2.19 -10.94
N ARG A 15 -19.61 -3.22 -11.80
CA ARG A 15 -18.98 -4.49 -11.50
C ARG A 15 -17.50 -4.31 -11.21
N ASP A 16 -16.93 -5.27 -10.49
CA ASP A 16 -15.50 -5.33 -10.28
C ASP A 16 -14.76 -5.50 -11.63
N PRO A 17 -13.60 -4.84 -11.80
CA PRO A 17 -12.82 -4.97 -13.02
C PRO A 17 -12.27 -6.39 -13.17
N LEU A 18 -12.35 -6.93 -14.38
CA LEU A 18 -11.81 -8.24 -14.67
C LEU A 18 -10.26 -8.21 -14.65
N PRO A 19 -9.59 -9.33 -14.33
CA PRO A 19 -8.14 -9.40 -14.38
C PRO A 19 -7.57 -8.98 -15.74
N GLU A 20 -8.24 -9.35 -16.83
CA GLU A 20 -7.86 -9.01 -18.21
C GLU A 20 -7.95 -7.50 -18.48
N GLU A 21 -8.99 -6.84 -17.96
CA GLU A 21 -9.15 -5.39 -18.06
C GLU A 21 -8.04 -4.67 -17.28
N ILE A 22 -7.69 -5.18 -16.09
CA ILE A 22 -6.58 -4.66 -15.29
C ILE A 22 -5.27 -4.80 -16.08
N GLU A 23 -4.98 -5.99 -16.62
CA GLU A 23 -3.80 -6.27 -17.47
C GLU A 23 -3.68 -5.29 -18.63
N ALA A 24 -4.78 -5.06 -19.36
CA ALA A 24 -4.80 -4.14 -20.50
C ALA A 24 -4.46 -2.68 -20.10
N TYR A 25 -4.86 -2.25 -18.89
CA TYR A 25 -4.59 -0.89 -18.41
C TYR A 25 -3.27 -0.74 -17.61
N LYS A 26 -2.61 -1.84 -17.22
CA LYS A 26 -1.32 -1.78 -16.49
C LYS A 26 -0.25 -0.93 -17.19
N PRO A 27 -0.06 -0.99 -18.52
CA PRO A 27 0.96 -0.21 -19.20
C PRO A 27 0.75 1.30 -19.05
N TYR A 28 -0.50 1.75 -19.02
CA TYR A 28 -0.83 3.16 -18.83
C TYR A 28 -0.49 3.63 -17.42
N LEU A 29 -0.88 2.86 -16.40
CA LEU A 29 -0.55 3.18 -15.02
C LEU A 29 0.97 3.18 -14.79
N LYS A 30 1.68 2.20 -15.37
CA LYS A 30 3.14 2.15 -15.32
C LYS A 30 3.78 3.40 -15.94
N LYS A 31 3.32 3.84 -17.12
CA LYS A 31 3.78 5.09 -17.75
C LYS A 31 3.49 6.32 -16.88
N GLN A 32 2.30 6.41 -16.28
CA GLN A 32 1.94 7.49 -15.36
C GLN A 32 2.90 7.57 -14.17
N ILE A 33 3.18 6.42 -13.54
CA ILE A 33 4.12 6.34 -12.41
C ILE A 33 5.54 6.71 -12.85
N GLN A 34 5.96 6.30 -14.05
CA GLN A 34 7.29 6.64 -14.58
C GLN A 34 7.44 8.14 -14.86
N ILE A 35 6.42 8.79 -15.40
CA ILE A 35 6.47 10.23 -15.73
C ILE A 35 6.41 11.08 -14.47
N ILE A 36 5.54 10.72 -13.52
CA ILE A 36 5.34 11.49 -12.28
C ILE A 36 6.48 11.23 -11.28
N ASP A 37 7.12 10.06 -11.38
CA ASP A 37 8.12 9.55 -10.47
C ASP A 37 7.78 9.78 -8.98
N PRO A 38 6.60 9.32 -8.50
CA PRO A 38 6.18 9.61 -7.14
C PRO A 38 7.07 8.88 -6.14
N LYS A 39 7.40 9.55 -5.04
CA LYS A 39 8.09 8.95 -3.89
C LYS A 39 7.16 8.07 -3.05
N ILE A 40 5.88 8.44 -2.98
CA ILE A 40 4.84 7.74 -2.23
C ILE A 40 3.66 7.46 -3.15
N ILE A 41 3.15 6.24 -3.13
CA ILE A 41 1.96 5.80 -3.85
C ILE A 41 0.95 5.30 -2.82
N ALA A 42 -0.10 6.06 -2.58
CA ALA A 42 -1.20 5.66 -1.71
C ALA A 42 -2.22 4.83 -2.50
N THR A 43 -2.44 3.58 -2.11
CA THR A 43 -3.36 2.67 -2.81
C THR A 43 -4.68 2.57 -2.05
N LEU A 44 -5.78 2.94 -2.67
CA LEU A 44 -7.13 2.87 -2.07
C LEU A 44 -7.82 1.55 -2.46
N GLY A 45 -7.99 0.65 -1.50
CA GLY A 45 -8.72 -0.61 -1.67
C GLY A 45 -7.93 -1.77 -2.31
N ARG A 46 -8.64 -2.86 -2.61
CA ARG A 46 -8.04 -4.16 -2.93
C ARG A 46 -7.30 -4.15 -4.24
N PHE A 47 -7.96 -3.64 -5.28
CA PHE A 47 -7.45 -3.72 -6.64
C PHE A 47 -6.15 -2.93 -6.78
N SER A 48 -6.11 -1.71 -6.23
CA SER A 48 -4.92 -0.85 -6.25
C SER A 48 -3.78 -1.45 -5.43
N MET A 49 -4.06 -2.01 -4.25
CA MET A 49 -3.06 -2.71 -3.46
C MET A 49 -2.53 -3.94 -4.19
N ASN A 50 -3.39 -4.80 -4.73
CA ASN A 50 -3.02 -6.04 -5.42
C ASN A 50 -2.16 -5.79 -6.66
N TYR A 51 -2.29 -4.62 -7.31
CA TYR A 51 -1.43 -4.25 -8.43
C TYR A 51 0.04 -4.15 -8.01
N PHE A 52 0.33 -3.63 -6.82
CA PHE A 52 1.69 -3.49 -6.28
C PHE A 52 2.12 -4.68 -5.41
N LEU A 53 1.16 -5.28 -4.70
CA LEU A 53 1.35 -6.35 -3.73
C LEU A 53 0.37 -7.50 -4.02
N PRO A 54 0.63 -8.33 -5.04
CA PRO A 54 -0.31 -9.36 -5.51
C PRO A 54 -0.67 -10.42 -4.46
N SER A 55 0.14 -10.59 -3.41
CA SER A 55 -0.07 -11.58 -2.34
C SER A 55 -0.46 -10.96 -0.99
N ALA A 56 -0.62 -9.63 -0.90
CA ALA A 56 -1.00 -8.98 0.36
C ALA A 56 -2.52 -9.01 0.57
N LYS A 57 -2.95 -9.11 1.83
CA LYS A 57 -4.35 -8.90 2.25
C LYS A 57 -4.48 -7.51 2.85
N ILE A 58 -5.45 -6.71 2.39
CA ILE A 58 -5.65 -5.32 2.87
C ILE A 58 -5.84 -5.27 4.38
N SER A 59 -6.61 -6.23 4.92
CA SER A 59 -6.90 -6.33 6.35
C SER A 59 -5.67 -6.49 7.23
N LEU A 60 -4.52 -6.89 6.64
CA LEU A 60 -3.25 -7.06 7.35
C LEU A 60 -2.21 -5.98 6.99
N GLY A 61 -2.43 -5.25 5.89
CA GLY A 61 -1.45 -4.34 5.30
C GLY A 61 -1.85 -2.86 5.24
N HIS A 62 -3.08 -2.49 5.62
CA HIS A 62 -3.47 -1.08 5.67
C HIS A 62 -2.68 -0.32 6.75
N GLY A 63 -2.37 0.95 6.48
CA GLY A 63 -1.62 1.80 7.41
C GLY A 63 -0.13 1.45 7.58
N LYS A 64 0.39 0.48 6.80
CA LYS A 64 1.79 0.07 6.79
C LYS A 64 2.41 0.34 5.43
N GLY A 65 3.34 1.30 5.37
CA GLY A 65 4.11 1.56 4.16
C GLY A 65 5.11 0.45 3.85
N VAL A 66 5.14 0.00 2.60
CA VAL A 66 6.11 -0.97 2.09
C VAL A 66 6.96 -0.30 1.02
N ILE A 67 8.28 -0.50 1.06
CA ILE A 67 9.18 0.05 0.05
C ILE A 67 9.29 -0.95 -1.11
N ILE A 68 8.95 -0.51 -2.32
CA ILE A 68 9.09 -1.28 -3.55
C ILE A 68 9.81 -0.40 -4.58
N LYS A 69 10.96 -0.86 -5.08
CA LYS A 69 11.75 -0.13 -6.10
C LYS A 69 11.99 1.35 -5.70
N SER A 70 12.38 1.56 -4.46
CA SER A 70 12.63 2.90 -3.87
C SER A 70 11.40 3.82 -3.80
N LYS A 71 10.19 3.26 -3.87
CA LYS A 71 8.91 3.96 -3.69
C LYS A 71 8.16 3.40 -2.51
N ILE A 72 7.55 4.27 -1.71
CA ILE A 72 6.71 3.85 -0.58
C ILE A 72 5.31 3.56 -1.11
N ILE A 73 4.88 2.32 -1.08
CA ILE A 73 3.50 1.91 -1.33
C ILE A 73 2.76 1.93 0.00
N TYR A 74 1.71 2.74 0.11
CA TYR A 74 0.95 2.94 1.34
C TYR A 74 -0.50 2.49 1.16
N PRO A 75 -0.86 1.27 1.59
CA PRO A 75 -2.21 0.76 1.46
C PRO A 75 -3.19 1.42 2.42
N LEU A 76 -4.35 1.79 1.89
CA LEU A 76 -5.45 2.45 2.59
C LEU A 76 -6.77 1.76 2.24
N TYR A 77 -7.74 1.85 3.14
CA TYR A 77 -9.10 1.41 2.83
C TYR A 77 -9.71 2.23 1.69
N HIS A 78 -10.59 1.59 0.92
CA HIS A 78 -11.32 2.30 -0.13
C HIS A 78 -12.33 3.27 0.50
N PRO A 79 -12.44 4.53 0.05
CA PRO A 79 -13.39 5.48 0.61
C PRO A 79 -14.84 4.98 0.64
N ALA A 80 -15.25 4.21 -0.38
CA ALA A 80 -16.58 3.59 -0.42
C ALA A 80 -16.85 2.59 0.73
N ALA A 81 -15.81 1.95 1.28
CA ALA A 81 -15.94 1.10 2.46
C ALA A 81 -16.08 1.93 3.75
N ALA A 82 -15.33 3.04 3.83
CA ALA A 82 -15.44 4.01 4.93
C ALA A 82 -16.83 4.66 5.01
N LEU A 83 -17.48 4.92 3.86
CA LEU A 83 -18.85 5.44 3.84
C LEU A 83 -19.90 4.46 4.36
N ARG A 84 -19.60 3.15 4.37
CA ARG A 84 -20.52 2.11 4.86
C ARG A 84 -20.31 1.74 6.31
N SER A 85 -19.14 2.07 6.89
CA SER A 85 -18.78 1.71 8.25
C SER A 85 -17.99 2.84 8.92
N THR A 86 -18.55 3.36 10.01
CA THR A 86 -17.93 4.39 10.84
C THR A 86 -16.58 3.93 11.44
N GLN A 87 -16.42 2.62 11.68
CA GLN A 87 -15.15 2.07 12.14
C GLN A 87 -14.07 2.19 11.05
N VAL A 88 -14.39 1.78 9.82
CA VAL A 88 -13.47 1.86 8.68
C VAL A 88 -13.12 3.31 8.35
N LEU A 89 -14.07 4.24 8.54
CA LEU A 89 -13.79 5.67 8.41
C LEU A 89 -12.74 6.15 9.43
N LYS A 90 -12.88 5.79 10.71
CA LYS A 90 -11.90 6.14 11.75
C LYS A 90 -10.52 5.54 11.45
N GLU A 91 -10.47 4.28 11.00
CA GLU A 91 -9.22 3.63 10.59
C GLU A 91 -8.57 4.35 9.40
N LEU A 92 -9.38 4.70 8.38
CA LEU A 92 -8.92 5.47 7.23
C LEU A 92 -8.35 6.82 7.64
N GLU A 93 -9.05 7.58 8.48
CA GLU A 93 -8.57 8.88 8.98
C GLU A 93 -7.26 8.75 9.75
N ASN A 94 -7.16 7.75 10.63
CA ASN A 94 -5.94 7.49 11.41
C ASN A 94 -4.76 7.13 10.50
N ASP A 95 -4.99 6.36 9.44
CA ASP A 95 -3.94 6.01 8.49
C ASP A 95 -3.56 7.19 7.59
N PHE A 96 -4.52 8.05 7.21
CA PHE A 96 -4.25 9.27 6.47
C PHE A 96 -3.42 10.28 7.28
N LYS A 97 -3.63 10.39 8.59
CA LYS A 97 -2.84 11.26 9.47
C LYS A 97 -1.35 10.90 9.52
N LYS A 98 -0.98 9.66 9.17
CA LYS A 98 0.41 9.20 9.11
C LYS A 98 1.11 9.58 7.79
N LEU A 99 0.37 9.94 6.73
CA LEU A 99 0.94 10.29 5.43
C LEU A 99 1.88 11.51 5.46
N PRO A 100 1.56 12.62 6.16
CA PRO A 100 2.49 13.75 6.29
C PRO A 100 3.82 13.33 6.91
N ALA A 101 3.79 12.55 8.00
CA ALA A 101 5.01 12.04 8.63
C ALA A 101 5.83 11.16 7.67
N LEU A 102 5.18 10.34 6.84
CA LEU A 102 5.86 9.56 5.81
C LEU A 102 6.46 10.43 4.69
N LEU A 103 5.81 11.54 4.34
CA LEU A 103 6.33 12.52 3.38
C LEU A 103 7.56 13.24 3.95
N ASP A 104 7.52 13.64 5.21
CA ASP A 104 8.61 14.35 5.87
C ASP A 104 9.81 13.44 6.17
N ALA A 105 9.58 12.20 6.60
CA ALA A 105 10.61 11.17 6.71
C ALA A 105 11.33 10.91 5.36
N ASN A 106 10.61 11.06 4.25
CA ASN A 106 11.15 10.88 2.90
C ASN A 106 11.67 12.20 2.27
N ARG A 107 11.44 13.35 2.91
CA ARG A 107 12.14 14.62 2.62
C ARG A 107 13.57 14.61 3.15
N GLY A 108 13.86 13.80 4.18
CA GLY A 108 15.21 13.54 4.71
C GLY A 108 16.14 12.75 3.76
N GLY A 109 15.70 12.43 2.55
CA GLY A 109 16.53 11.76 1.55
C GLY A 109 16.84 10.28 1.87
N PRO A 110 17.59 9.59 0.98
CA PRO A 110 17.91 8.15 1.10
C PRO A 110 18.67 7.77 2.39
N GLU A 111 19.17 8.73 3.15
CA GLU A 111 19.83 8.49 4.44
C GLU A 111 18.87 8.07 5.54
N LEU A 112 17.64 8.61 5.59
CA LEU A 112 16.67 8.19 6.60
C LEU A 112 16.07 6.81 6.29
N LEU A 113 15.94 6.45 5.01
CA LEU A 113 15.50 5.10 4.61
C LEU A 113 16.51 4.03 5.06
N LYS A 114 17.82 4.32 5.01
CA LYS A 114 18.87 3.46 5.60
C LYS A 114 18.73 3.34 7.12
N SER A 115 18.37 4.42 7.82
CA SER A 115 18.12 4.34 9.27
C SER A 115 16.91 3.46 9.61
N ILE A 116 15.86 3.45 8.78
CA ILE A 116 14.68 2.58 8.99
C ILE A 116 15.00 1.10 8.68
N GLU A 117 15.87 0.83 7.70
CA GLU A 117 16.40 -0.52 7.44
C GLU A 117 17.27 -1.02 8.60
N ASN A 118 18.14 -0.17 9.16
CA ASN A 118 18.97 -0.52 10.32
C ASN A 118 18.15 -0.77 11.59
N VAL A 119 17.10 0.02 11.84
CA VAL A 119 16.21 -0.18 12.99
C VAL A 119 15.41 -1.49 12.88
N LYS A 120 15.00 -1.90 11.67
CA LYS A 120 14.35 -3.21 11.46
C LYS A 120 15.29 -4.40 11.60
N ALA A 121 16.59 -4.22 11.34
CA ALA A 121 17.59 -5.27 11.52
C ALA A 121 17.86 -5.56 13.01
N GLU A 122 17.68 -4.57 13.89
CA GLU A 122 17.88 -4.75 15.35
C GLU A 122 16.65 -5.33 16.08
N GLU A 123 15.43 -5.22 15.53
CA GLU A 123 14.19 -5.69 16.19
C GLU A 123 13.72 -7.12 15.81
N THR A 124 14.54 -7.93 15.14
CA THR A 124 14.30 -9.38 15.01
C THR A 124 15.50 -10.13 15.56
N ILE A 125 15.47 -10.69 16.77
CA ILE A 125 14.81 -11.95 17.15
C ILE A 125 14.78 -12.04 18.70
N PRO A 126 13.67 -12.49 19.32
CA PRO A 126 13.82 -13.60 20.26
C PRO A 126 13.11 -14.87 19.75
N LYS A 127 13.88 -15.95 19.68
CA LYS A 127 13.45 -17.30 19.29
C LYS A 127 12.31 -17.76 20.20
N ALA A 128 11.19 -18.19 19.61
CA ALA A 128 10.21 -19.01 20.31
C ALA A 128 10.79 -20.42 20.58
N PRO A 129 10.50 -21.05 21.74
CA PRO A 129 11.12 -22.30 22.14
C PRO A 129 10.60 -23.49 21.32
N ALA A 130 11.51 -24.40 21.00
CA ALA A 130 11.22 -25.65 20.32
C ALA A 130 10.24 -26.51 21.14
N GLN A 131 9.15 -26.93 20.51
CA GLN A 131 8.28 -27.97 21.06
C GLN A 131 9.03 -29.30 21.06
N SER A 132 9.22 -29.85 22.26
CA SER A 132 9.70 -31.20 22.50
C SER A 132 8.64 -32.20 22.04
N SER A 133 8.96 -32.99 21.02
CA SER A 133 8.24 -34.21 20.68
C SER A 133 8.40 -35.23 21.81
N LEU A 134 7.29 -35.69 22.39
CA LEU A 134 7.24 -36.92 23.17
C LEU A 134 7.59 -38.09 22.24
N PHE A 135 8.75 -38.70 22.44
CA PHE A 135 9.03 -40.13 22.36
C PHE A 135 10.17 -40.43 23.32
#